data_AF-A0A0B4DXL1-F1
#
_entry.id   AF-A0A0B4DXL1-F1
#
_cell.length_a   1.000
_cell.length_b   1.000
_cell.length_c   1.000
_cell.angle_alpha   90.00
_cell.angle_beta   90.00
_cell.angle_gamma   90.00
#
_symmetry.space_group_name_H-M   'P 1'
#
loop_
_entity.id
_entity.type
_entity.pdbx_description
1 polymer ?
#
loop_
_entity_poly.entity_id
_entity_poly.type
_entity_poly.pdbx_seq_one_letter_code
_entity_poly.pdbx_strand_id
1 'polypeptide(L)' 'MPEAAIRPCTLATLPAEPTAGDLDAAYVLRGAQIVACDGARRLAVETLLAERAMQDAQVRRRD' A
#
# COMPACT_ATOMS: atom_id res chain seq x y z
N MET A 1 -1.44 -13.61 1.02
CA MET A 1 -1.31 -12.13 1.06
C MET A 1 -1.78 -11.52 2.39
N PRO A 2 -0.97 -10.68 3.09
CA PRO A 2 -1.36 -9.97 4.31
C PRO A 2 -2.44 -8.91 4.08
N GLU A 3 -3.31 -8.69 5.08
CA GLU A 3 -4.37 -7.68 5.04
C GLU A 3 -3.82 -6.27 4.73
N ALA A 4 -2.74 -5.89 5.40
CA ALA A 4 -2.11 -4.57 5.22
C ALA A 4 -1.69 -4.29 3.76
N ALA A 5 -1.43 -5.33 2.96
CA ALA A 5 -1.01 -5.22 1.56
C ALA A 5 -2.18 -5.06 0.57
N ILE A 6 -3.40 -5.44 0.96
CA ILE A 6 -4.58 -5.44 0.08
C ILE A 6 -5.61 -4.36 0.42
N ARG A 7 -5.50 -3.72 1.59
CA ARG A 7 -6.37 -2.61 1.94
C ARG A 7 -6.16 -1.43 0.96
N PRO A 8 -7.24 -0.76 0.52
CA PRO A 8 -7.11 0.44 -0.30
C PRO A 8 -6.29 1.52 0.39
N CYS A 9 -5.46 2.23 -0.37
CA CYS A 9 -4.72 3.36 0.16
C CYS A 9 -5.67 4.50 0.49
N THR A 10 -5.51 5.08 1.68
CA THR A 10 -6.28 6.26 2.09
C THR A 10 -5.89 7.47 1.23
N LEU A 11 -6.89 8.27 0.90
CA LEU A 11 -6.74 9.55 0.20
C LEU A 11 -7.35 10.64 1.08
N ALA A 12 -6.58 11.67 1.39
CA ALA A 12 -7.10 12.88 2.00
C ALA A 12 -8.11 13.52 1.04
N THR A 13 -9.32 13.76 1.54
CA THR A 13 -10.40 14.40 0.80
C THR A 13 -10.75 15.72 1.46
N LEU A 14 -11.23 16.66 0.66
CA LEU A 14 -11.70 17.96 1.15
C LEU A 14 -13.20 17.93 1.40
N PRO A 15 -13.72 18.79 2.29
CA PRO A 15 -15.16 19.05 2.37
C PRO A 15 -15.66 19.71 1.09
N ALA A 16 -16.98 19.80 0.93
CA ALA A 16 -17.62 20.33 -0.30
C ALA A 16 -17.24 21.79 -0.60
N GLU A 17 -17.09 22.61 0.44
CA GLU A 17 -16.69 24.03 0.36
C GLU A 17 -15.40 24.21 1.18
N PRO A 18 -14.22 23.90 0.63
CA PRO A 18 -12.98 23.90 1.38
C PRO A 18 -12.41 25.31 1.56
N THR A 19 -11.82 25.53 2.73
CA THR A 19 -10.98 26.69 3.02
C THR A 19 -9.52 26.44 2.64
N ALA A 20 -8.69 27.49 2.63
CA ALA A 20 -7.25 27.32 2.49
C ALA A 20 -6.64 26.46 3.61
N GLY A 21 -7.16 26.57 4.85
CA GLY A 21 -6.70 25.74 5.96
C GLY A 21 -7.00 24.25 5.78
N ASP A 22 -8.12 23.91 5.11
CA ASP A 22 -8.44 22.52 4.78
C ASP A 22 -7.45 21.95 3.76
N LEU A 23 -7.00 22.77 2.81
CA LEU A 23 -5.96 22.38 1.85
C LEU A 23 -4.62 22.10 2.54
N ASP A 24 -4.18 22.98 3.44
CA ASP A 24 -2.93 22.81 4.17
C ASP A 24 -2.97 21.55 5.04
N ALA A 25 -4.07 21.32 5.75
CA ALA A 25 -4.26 20.11 6.56
C ALA A 25 -4.27 18.84 5.70
N ALA A 26 -4.99 18.84 4.59
CA ALA A 26 -5.04 17.71 3.66
C ALA A 26 -3.68 17.44 3.01
N TYR A 27 -2.91 18.48 2.68
CA TYR A 27 -1.57 18.36 2.11
C TYR A 27 -0.60 17.69 3.08
N VAL A 28 -0.58 18.13 4.35
CA VAL A 28 0.27 17.52 5.38
C VAL A 28 -0.15 16.07 5.64
N LEU A 29 -1.44 15.79 5.78
CA LEU A 29 -1.97 14.44 5.97
C LEU A 29 -1.60 13.51 4.79
N ARG A 30 -1.64 14.03 3.56
CA ARG A 30 -1.32 13.28 2.35
C ARG A 30 0.10 12.72 2.39
N GLY A 31 1.07 13.46 2.93
CA GLY A 31 2.44 12.98 3.08
C GLY A 31 2.52 11.65 3.85
N ALA A 32 1.87 11.58 5.02
CA ALA A 32 1.83 10.36 5.83
C ALA A 32 1.10 9.21 5.13
N GLN A 33 -0.01 9.50 4.44
CA GLN A 33 -0.77 8.49 3.69
C GLN A 33 0.05 7.87 2.54
N ILE A 34 0.87 8.67 1.84
CA ILE A 34 1.73 8.17 0.76
C ILE A 34 2.74 7.17 1.32
N VAL A 35 3.45 7.51 2.40
CA VAL A 35 4.45 6.62 3.01
C VAL A 35 3.81 5.31 3.47
N ALA A 36 2.65 5.37 4.10
CA ALA A 36 1.91 4.17 4.52
C ALA A 36 1.48 3.30 3.32
N CYS A 37 0.94 3.92 2.27
CA CYS A 37 0.52 3.24 1.04
C CYS A 37 1.70 2.57 0.32
N ASP A 38 2.84 3.25 0.24
CA ASP A 38 4.05 2.69 -0.38
C ASP A 38 4.55 1.46 0.39
N GLY A 39 4.59 1.52 1.72
CA GLY A 39 4.91 0.38 2.57
C GLY A 39 3.99 -0.82 2.32
N ALA A 40 2.68 -0.59 2.22
CA ALA A 40 1.69 -1.63 1.91
C ALA A 40 1.90 -2.24 0.50
N ARG A 41 2.17 -1.41 -0.51
CA ARG A 41 2.44 -1.86 -1.88
C ARG A 41 3.71 -2.68 -1.96
N ARG A 42 4.77 -2.25 -1.26
CA ARG A 42 6.01 -3.01 -1.17
C ARG A 42 5.78 -4.38 -0.53
N LEU A 43 5.04 -4.43 0.57
CA LEU A 43 4.67 -5.70 1.22
C LEU A 43 3.89 -6.63 0.27
N ALA A 44 3.01 -6.07 -0.56
CA ALA A 44 2.28 -6.83 -1.58
C ALA A 44 3.23 -7.54 -2.55
N VAL A 45 4.16 -6.78 -3.12
CA VAL A 45 5.15 -7.28 -4.09
C VAL A 45 6.10 -8.28 -3.44
N GLU A 46 6.67 -7.96 -2.28
CA GLU A 46 7.60 -8.83 -1.56
C GLU A 46 6.96 -10.17 -1.24
N THR A 47 5.71 -10.16 -0.77
CA THR A 47 4.99 -11.41 -0.49
C THR A 47 4.75 -12.21 -1.77
N LEU A 48 4.30 -11.56 -2.86
CA LEU A 48 4.06 -12.25 -4.13
C LEU A 48 5.34 -12.91 -4.67
N LEU A 49 6.48 -12.22 -4.56
CA LEU A 49 7.77 -12.78 -4.97
C LEU A 49 8.18 -13.97 -4.10
N ALA A 50 7.98 -13.87 -2.78
CA ALA A 50 8.24 -14.99 -1.88
C ALA A 50 7.33 -16.20 -2.15
N GLU A 51 6.04 -15.97 -2.38
CA GLU A 51 5.06 -17.01 -2.76
C GLU A 51 5.51 -17.73 -4.04
N ARG A 52 5.92 -16.98 -5.08
CA ARG A 52 6.42 -17.55 -6.34
C ARG A 52 7.71 -18.34 -6.16
N ALA A 53 8.68 -17.81 -5.42
CA ALA A 53 9.93 -18.51 -5.15
C ALA A 53 9.71 -19.87 -4.44
N MET A 54 8.75 -19.93 -3.51
CA MET A 54 8.39 -21.19 -2.85
C MET A 54 7.74 -22.20 -3.82
N GLN A 55 6.87 -21.71 -4.71
CA GLN A 55 6.24 -22.54 -5.75
C GLN A 55 7.29 -23.12 -6.70
N ASP A 56 8.19 -22.29 -7.21
CA ASP A 56 9.28 -22.71 -8.10
C ASP A 56 10.19 -23.74 -7.43
N ALA A 57 10.56 -23.51 -6.16
CA ALA A 57 11.35 -24.47 -5.40
C ALA A 57 10.62 -25.80 -5.18
N GLN A 58 9.30 -25.78 -5.05
CA GLN A 58 8.51 -27.01 -4.92
C GLN A 58 8.40 -27.78 -6.24
N VAL A 59 8.26 -27.09 -7.37
CA VAL A 59 8.29 -27.73 -8.69
C VAL A 59 9.63 -28.45 -8.89
N ARG A 60 10.75 -27.75 -8.65
CA ARG A 60 12.10 -28.34 -8.76
C ARG A 60 12.37 -29.52 -7.83
N ARG A 61 11.67 -29.62 -6.69
CA ARG A 61 11.80 -30.76 -5.76
C ARG A 61 11.01 -31.99 -6.22
N ARG A 62 10.05 -31.83 -7.13
CA ARG A 62 9.16 -32.89 -7.61
C ARG A 62 9.63 -33.50 -8.93
N ASP A 63 10.52 -32.81 -9.64
CA ASP A 63 11.25 -33.28 -10.81
C ASP A 63 12.49 -34.09 -10.39
#